data_AF-A0A1Q7HRC6-F1
#
_entry.id   AF-A0A1Q7HRC6-F1
#
_cell.length_a   1.000
_cell.length_b   1.000
_cell.length_c   1.000
_cell.angle_alpha   90.00
_cell.angle_beta   90.00
_cell.angle_gamma   90.00
#
_symmetry.space_group_name_H-M   'P 1'
#
loop_
_entity.id
_entity.type
_entity.pdbx_description
1 polymer ?
#
loop_
_entity_poly.entity_id
_entity_poly.type
_entity_poly.pdbx_seq_one_letter_code
_entity_poly.pdbx_strand_id
1 'polypeptide(L)'
;MTGFYTTGNPAILFDNIEGPNGVWSATNPSQECLQNDVPAGDQTDPMGFFNQALATGNVANFNLVIPNGCEDGEGNCAPINNRYTQFDAFLAREVPRIMTSPAFGTNDAIIVVYDEDERAGGMAPKNGLGQGGHTACAILSPMVIPGDYHGIVYHYSLLRTVQDGFGISEYLGPANDDLAHPAPLRRAGARRRSTGRHARSTAARAAAGGSGRP
;
A
#
# COMPACT_ATOMS: atom_id res chain seq x y z
N MET A 1 20.66 -0.88 -17.72
CA MET A 1 19.46 -0.54 -16.91
C MET A 1 19.07 0.89 -17.21
N THR A 2 18.24 1.12 -18.23
CA THR A 2 17.65 2.43 -18.55
C THR A 2 16.15 2.21 -18.58
N GLY A 3 15.45 2.59 -17.51
CA GLY A 3 14.04 2.28 -17.33
C GLY A 3 13.49 2.47 -15.92
N PHE A 4 14.31 2.81 -14.92
CA PHE A 4 13.78 3.28 -13.65
C PHE A 4 13.17 4.67 -13.85
N TYR A 5 11.84 4.74 -13.81
CA TYR A 5 11.12 5.99 -13.63
C TYR A 5 11.37 6.47 -12.19
N THR A 6 12.46 7.21 -12.00
CA THR A 6 12.88 7.70 -10.67
C THR A 6 11.90 8.70 -10.06
N THR A 7 11.07 9.34 -10.89
CA THR A 7 10.07 10.33 -10.44
C THR A 7 8.83 9.74 -9.79
N GLY A 8 8.61 8.41 -9.86
CA GLY A 8 7.46 7.73 -9.27
C GLY A 8 7.79 6.72 -8.16
N ASN A 9 9.07 6.40 -7.94
CA ASN A 9 9.47 5.40 -6.96
C ASN A 9 9.88 6.03 -5.63
N PRO A 10 9.03 6.02 -4.58
CA PRO A 10 9.39 6.65 -3.31
C PRO A 10 10.45 5.86 -2.54
N ALA A 11 10.65 4.57 -2.82
CA ALA A 11 11.58 3.73 -2.06
C ALA A 11 13.02 4.24 -2.18
N ILE A 12 13.42 4.73 -3.35
CA ILE A 12 14.76 5.28 -3.58
C ILE A 12 15.04 6.61 -2.88
N LEU A 13 14.08 7.18 -2.15
CA LEU A 13 14.20 8.44 -1.41
C LEU A 13 14.48 8.24 0.10
N PHE A 14 14.68 6.99 0.54
CA PHE A 14 15.00 6.68 1.93
C PHE A 14 16.48 6.37 2.07
N ASP A 15 17.14 7.00 3.05
CA ASP A 15 18.59 6.91 3.30
C ASP A 15 19.18 5.49 3.26
N ASN A 16 18.42 4.49 3.73
CA ASN A 16 18.87 3.09 3.76
C ASN A 16 18.83 2.40 2.39
N ILE A 17 17.95 2.86 1.50
CA ILE A 17 17.79 2.37 0.13
C ILE A 17 18.69 3.17 -0.81
N GLU A 18 18.87 4.46 -0.55
CA GLU A 18 19.82 5.30 -1.23
C GLU A 18 21.25 4.74 -1.17
N GLY A 19 22.05 5.03 -2.20
CA GLY A 19 23.44 4.59 -2.30
C GLY A 19 24.34 5.20 -1.21
N PRO A 20 25.67 5.02 -1.30
CA PRO A 20 26.60 5.50 -0.27
C PRO A 20 26.37 6.96 0.13
N ASN A 21 26.32 7.18 1.46
CA ASN A 21 26.06 8.48 2.11
C ASN A 21 24.62 9.00 2.03
N GLY A 22 23.61 8.14 1.79
CA GLY A 22 22.23 8.60 1.65
C GLY A 22 22.06 9.43 0.38
N VAL A 23 22.65 8.96 -0.72
CA VAL A 23 22.50 9.60 -2.03
C VAL A 23 22.22 8.50 -3.04
N TRP A 24 21.04 8.55 -3.67
CA TRP A 24 20.72 7.62 -4.75
C TRP A 24 21.76 7.69 -5.88
N SER A 25 22.18 6.53 -6.39
CA SER A 25 23.11 6.41 -7.51
C SER A 25 22.69 5.26 -8.43
N ALA A 26 22.40 5.60 -9.69
CA ALA A 26 22.11 4.61 -10.73
C ALA A 26 23.28 3.63 -11.00
N THR A 27 24.52 4.03 -10.67
CA THR A 27 25.72 3.23 -10.94
C THR A 27 26.31 2.58 -9.69
N ASN A 28 25.81 2.92 -8.51
CA ASN A 28 26.28 2.37 -7.24
C ASN A 28 25.13 2.27 -6.20
N PRO A 29 24.11 1.44 -6.46
CA PRO A 29 22.98 1.25 -5.55
C PRO A 29 23.41 0.54 -4.25
N SER A 30 22.69 0.80 -3.16
CA SER A 30 22.89 0.07 -1.90
C SER A 30 22.48 -1.41 -2.02
N GLN A 31 22.95 -2.23 -1.09
CA GLN A 31 22.49 -3.63 -1.00
C GLN A 31 20.99 -3.72 -0.71
N GLU A 32 20.45 -2.80 0.09
CA GLU A 32 19.01 -2.74 0.41
C GLU A 32 18.18 -2.46 -0.86
N CYS A 33 18.61 -1.51 -1.68
CA CYS A 33 17.98 -1.22 -2.99
C CYS A 33 18.03 -2.44 -3.91
N LEU A 34 19.20 -3.08 -4.04
CA LEU A 34 19.34 -4.28 -4.88
C LEU A 34 18.45 -5.45 -4.43
N GLN A 35 18.05 -5.49 -3.15
CA GLN A 35 17.23 -6.56 -2.58
C GLN A 35 15.73 -6.24 -2.66
N ASN A 36 15.32 -4.98 -2.53
CA ASN A 36 13.92 -4.60 -2.32
C ASN A 36 13.34 -3.68 -3.40
N ASP A 37 14.17 -2.98 -4.17
CA ASP A 37 13.76 -2.17 -5.32
C ASP A 37 14.20 -2.83 -6.62
N VAL A 38 13.46 -3.87 -7.00
CA VAL A 38 13.80 -4.75 -8.11
C VAL A 38 12.90 -4.47 -9.32
N PRO A 39 13.42 -4.61 -10.56
CA PRO A 39 12.60 -4.44 -11.74
C PRO A 39 11.52 -5.53 -11.82
N ALA A 40 10.29 -5.15 -12.16
CA ALA A 40 9.21 -6.11 -12.39
C ALA A 40 9.42 -6.97 -13.66
N GLY A 41 10.30 -6.53 -14.57
CA GLY A 41 10.60 -7.20 -15.82
C GLY A 41 11.69 -6.48 -16.62
N ASP A 42 11.72 -6.71 -17.93
CA ASP A 42 12.68 -6.09 -18.85
C ASP A 42 12.00 -5.36 -20.01
N GLN A 43 12.79 -4.92 -21.00
CA GLN A 43 12.27 -4.16 -22.15
C GLN A 43 11.33 -4.97 -23.06
N THR A 44 11.40 -6.29 -23.00
CA THR A 44 10.62 -7.21 -23.84
C THR A 44 9.40 -7.75 -23.10
N ASP A 45 9.51 -7.94 -21.79
CA ASP A 45 8.42 -8.33 -20.90
C ASP A 45 8.49 -7.50 -19.61
N PRO A 46 7.86 -6.31 -19.57
CA PRO A 46 7.97 -5.37 -18.47
C PRO A 46 7.50 -5.88 -17.10
N MET A 47 6.70 -6.95 -17.07
CA MET A 47 6.22 -7.61 -15.85
C MET A 47 6.74 -9.05 -15.71
N GLY A 48 7.67 -9.48 -16.57
CA GLY A 48 8.07 -10.87 -16.71
C GLY A 48 8.69 -11.48 -15.45
N PHE A 49 9.53 -10.74 -14.73
CA PHE A 49 10.16 -11.24 -13.49
C PHE A 49 9.14 -11.37 -12.37
N PHE A 50 8.26 -10.37 -12.21
CA PHE A 50 7.18 -10.40 -11.24
C PHE A 50 6.20 -11.54 -11.54
N ASN A 51 5.84 -11.74 -12.81
CA ASN A 51 4.93 -12.81 -13.23
C ASN A 51 5.53 -14.21 -13.02
N GLN A 52 6.84 -14.39 -13.20
CA GLN A 52 7.53 -15.64 -12.85
C GLN A 52 7.54 -15.89 -11.34
N ALA A 53 7.79 -14.84 -10.55
CA ALA A 53 7.74 -14.91 -9.09
C ALA A 53 6.33 -15.27 -8.58
N LEU A 54 5.30 -14.62 -9.12
CA LEU A 54 3.90 -14.95 -8.84
C LEU A 54 3.59 -16.42 -9.13
N ALA A 55 4.02 -16.95 -10.28
CA ALA A 55 3.74 -18.33 -10.68
C ALA A 55 4.30 -19.38 -9.70
N THR A 56 5.33 -19.02 -8.93
CA THR A 56 5.95 -19.89 -7.91
C THR A 56 5.56 -19.54 -6.48
N GLY A 57 4.78 -18.47 -6.28
CA GLY A 57 4.46 -17.93 -4.96
C GLY A 57 5.63 -17.21 -4.27
N ASN A 58 6.74 -16.98 -4.97
CA ASN A 58 7.96 -16.40 -4.42
C ASN A 58 7.98 -14.87 -4.57
N VAL A 59 6.97 -14.21 -4.01
CA VAL A 59 6.88 -12.74 -3.94
C VAL A 59 6.99 -12.29 -2.49
N ALA A 60 7.32 -11.02 -2.26
CA ALA A 60 7.35 -10.46 -0.92
C ALA A 60 5.92 -10.38 -0.34
N ASN A 61 5.81 -10.26 0.99
CA ASN A 61 4.50 -10.03 1.63
C ASN A 61 3.92 -8.65 1.30
N PHE A 62 4.78 -7.68 0.96
CA PHE A 62 4.39 -6.36 0.48
C PHE A 62 5.09 -6.10 -0.86
N ASN A 63 4.32 -5.78 -1.90
CA ASN A 63 4.86 -5.41 -3.21
C ASN A 63 4.23 -4.09 -3.62
N LEU A 64 5.07 -3.08 -3.88
CA LEU A 64 4.65 -1.84 -4.53
C LEU A 64 4.97 -1.97 -6.02
N VAL A 65 3.95 -2.15 -6.85
CA VAL A 65 4.11 -2.25 -8.31
C VAL A 65 3.86 -0.88 -8.91
N ILE A 66 4.88 -0.35 -9.59
CA ILE A 66 4.81 0.90 -10.33
C ILE A 66 4.90 0.53 -11.81
N PRO A 67 3.81 0.65 -12.59
CA PRO A 67 3.85 0.37 -14.01
C PRO A 67 4.84 1.28 -14.73
N ASN A 68 5.27 0.90 -15.93
CA ASN A 68 6.09 1.78 -16.76
C ASN A 68 5.27 2.98 -17.27
N GLY A 69 5.96 4.00 -17.80
CA GLY A 69 5.34 5.25 -18.29
C GLY A 69 4.28 5.13 -19.41
N CYS A 70 4.07 3.95 -19.98
CA CYS A 70 2.98 3.70 -20.93
C CYS A 70 1.79 2.99 -20.28
N GLU A 71 2.01 2.33 -19.15
CA GLU A 71 1.05 1.50 -18.45
C GLU A 71 0.67 2.07 -17.07
N ASP A 72 1.19 3.23 -16.67
CA ASP A 72 0.90 3.90 -15.38
C ASP A 72 -0.29 4.88 -15.45
N GLY A 73 -0.81 5.12 -16.65
CA GLY A 73 -1.90 6.07 -16.89
C GLY A 73 -1.43 7.52 -17.11
N GLU A 74 -0.13 7.78 -17.23
CA GLU A 74 0.40 9.10 -17.59
C GLU A 74 0.55 9.25 -19.12
N GLY A 75 1.22 8.29 -19.76
CA GLY A 75 1.60 8.35 -21.17
C GLY A 75 0.50 7.98 -22.17
N ASN A 76 0.49 8.62 -23.34
CA ASN A 76 -0.29 8.18 -24.51
C ASN A 76 0.65 7.47 -25.50
N CYS A 77 0.95 6.20 -25.24
CA CYS A 77 1.87 5.43 -26.07
C CYS A 77 1.13 4.66 -27.17
N ALA A 78 1.82 4.45 -28.30
CA ALA A 78 1.35 3.52 -29.31
C ALA A 78 1.37 2.07 -28.77
N PRO A 79 0.47 1.18 -29.25
CA PRO A 79 -0.52 1.42 -30.30
C PRO A 79 -1.86 1.96 -29.80
N ILE A 80 -2.16 1.85 -28.50
CA ILE A 80 -3.48 2.19 -27.93
C ILE A 80 -3.72 3.71 -27.97
N ASN A 81 -2.68 4.52 -27.72
CA ASN A 81 -2.71 5.99 -27.74
C ASN A 81 -3.80 6.61 -26.84
N ASN A 82 -4.13 5.93 -25.74
CA ASN A 82 -5.06 6.42 -24.72
C ASN A 82 -4.60 5.92 -23.34
N ARG A 83 -4.12 6.82 -22.48
CA ARG A 83 -3.58 6.51 -21.14
C ARG A 83 -4.50 5.65 -20.27
N TYR A 84 -5.81 5.91 -20.28
CA TYR A 84 -6.76 5.16 -19.46
C TYR A 84 -6.98 3.76 -19.99
N THR A 85 -7.16 3.61 -21.31
CA THR A 85 -7.28 2.29 -21.92
C THR A 85 -5.99 1.48 -21.81
N GLN A 86 -4.81 2.12 -21.82
CA GLN A 86 -3.53 1.44 -21.57
C GLN A 86 -3.44 0.93 -20.13
N PHE A 87 -3.78 1.77 -19.14
CA PHE A 87 -3.79 1.33 -17.74
C PHE A 87 -4.84 0.24 -17.50
N ASP A 88 -6.03 0.36 -18.07
CA ASP A 88 -7.07 -0.67 -18.01
C ASP A 88 -6.59 -2.00 -18.62
N ALA A 89 -5.89 -1.95 -19.76
CA ALA A 89 -5.29 -3.14 -20.37
C ALA A 89 -4.19 -3.77 -19.49
N PHE A 90 -3.39 -2.95 -18.80
CA PHE A 90 -2.43 -3.42 -17.80
C PHE A 90 -3.14 -4.14 -16.65
N LEU A 91 -4.15 -3.51 -16.05
CA LEU A 91 -4.92 -4.10 -14.94
C LEU A 91 -5.63 -5.39 -15.36
N ALA A 92 -6.26 -5.41 -16.53
CA ALA A 92 -6.93 -6.59 -17.08
C ALA A 92 -5.97 -7.76 -17.32
N ARG A 93 -4.68 -7.47 -17.56
CA ARG A 93 -3.64 -8.49 -17.75
C ARG A 93 -3.03 -8.97 -16.43
N GLU A 94 -2.70 -8.06 -15.52
CA GLU A 94 -1.91 -8.38 -14.32
C GLU A 94 -2.77 -8.75 -13.11
N VAL A 95 -3.90 -8.07 -12.88
CA VAL A 95 -4.75 -8.33 -11.69
C VAL A 95 -5.24 -9.78 -11.64
N PRO A 96 -5.76 -10.39 -12.74
CA PRO A 96 -6.15 -11.79 -12.71
C PRO A 96 -4.97 -12.75 -12.46
N ARG A 97 -3.76 -12.42 -12.93
CA ARG A 97 -2.55 -13.22 -12.67
C ARG A 97 -2.18 -13.22 -11.20
N ILE A 98 -2.23 -12.06 -10.55
CA ILE A 98 -2.01 -11.94 -9.10
C ILE A 98 -3.08 -12.76 -8.37
N MET A 99 -4.36 -12.54 -8.66
CA MET A 99 -5.47 -13.20 -7.97
C MET A 99 -5.51 -14.73 -8.12
N THR A 100 -4.95 -15.26 -9.21
CA THR A 100 -4.88 -16.72 -9.46
C THR A 100 -3.55 -17.35 -9.05
N SER A 101 -2.59 -16.54 -8.59
CA SER A 101 -1.29 -17.02 -8.17
C SER A 101 -1.34 -17.73 -6.80
N PRO A 102 -0.40 -18.64 -6.50
CA PRO A 102 -0.23 -19.20 -5.15
C PRO A 102 0.05 -18.15 -4.06
N ALA A 103 0.50 -16.95 -4.44
CA ALA A 103 0.81 -15.87 -3.52
C ALA A 103 -0.43 -15.12 -3.00
N PHE A 104 -1.58 -15.25 -3.66
CA PHE A 104 -2.80 -14.54 -3.29
C PHE A 104 -3.80 -15.46 -2.58
N GLY A 105 -3.84 -15.34 -1.26
CA GLY A 105 -4.69 -16.11 -0.36
C GLY A 105 -5.86 -15.31 0.23
N THR A 106 -6.45 -15.85 1.30
CA THR A 106 -7.68 -15.32 1.90
C THR A 106 -7.50 -14.01 2.65
N ASN A 107 -6.26 -13.68 3.01
CA ASN A 107 -5.92 -12.52 3.85
C ASN A 107 -5.13 -11.46 3.08
N ASP A 108 -5.08 -11.59 1.75
CA ASP A 108 -4.31 -10.70 0.88
C ASP A 108 -5.21 -9.67 0.21
N ALA A 109 -4.62 -8.55 -0.18
CA ALA A 109 -5.32 -7.47 -0.85
C ALA A 109 -4.48 -6.89 -1.99
N ILE A 110 -5.16 -6.59 -3.10
CA ILE A 110 -4.64 -5.78 -4.19
C ILE A 110 -5.28 -4.40 -4.04
N ILE A 111 -4.44 -3.37 -4.02
CA ILE A 111 -4.89 -1.98 -3.95
C ILE A 111 -4.41 -1.29 -5.21
N VAL A 112 -5.36 -0.84 -6.02
CA VAL A 112 -5.09 -0.04 -7.21
C VAL A 112 -5.43 1.40 -6.87
N VAL A 113 -4.47 2.31 -6.97
CA VAL A 113 -4.65 3.72 -6.62
C VAL A 113 -3.73 4.59 -7.48
N TYR A 114 -4.24 5.73 -7.94
CA TYR A 114 -3.42 6.77 -8.57
C TYR A 114 -2.76 7.65 -7.50
N ASP A 115 -1.52 8.07 -7.72
CA ASP A 115 -0.77 8.94 -6.80
C ASP A 115 -1.22 10.41 -6.88
N GLU A 116 -1.72 10.85 -8.03
CA GLU A 116 -2.27 12.18 -8.25
C GLU A 116 -3.47 12.17 -9.22
N ASP A 117 -4.33 13.19 -9.13
CA ASP A 117 -5.46 13.31 -10.05
C ASP A 117 -5.01 13.69 -11.46
N GLU A 118 -5.84 13.34 -12.45
CA GLU A 118 -5.78 14.03 -13.73
C GLU A 118 -6.32 15.43 -13.46
N ARG A 119 -5.42 16.38 -13.15
CA ARG A 119 -5.64 17.85 -13.20
C ARG A 119 -6.97 18.15 -13.90
N ALA A 120 -7.97 18.80 -13.32
CA ALA A 120 -9.28 19.02 -13.97
C ALA A 120 -9.23 19.29 -15.51
N GLY A 121 -9.31 18.24 -16.35
CA GLY A 121 -9.10 18.31 -17.81
C GLY A 121 -7.66 18.60 -18.31
N GLY A 122 -6.62 18.20 -17.59
CA GLY A 122 -5.19 18.38 -17.90
C GLY A 122 -4.55 19.74 -17.55
N MET A 123 -5.30 20.70 -16.99
CA MET A 123 -4.96 22.14 -17.04
C MET A 123 -4.61 22.83 -15.72
N ALA A 124 -4.69 22.16 -14.56
CA ALA A 124 -4.33 22.78 -13.28
C ALA A 124 -2.81 23.12 -13.24
N PRO A 125 -2.41 24.35 -12.87
CA PRO A 125 -1.00 24.71 -12.74
C PRO A 125 -0.33 23.88 -11.64
N LYS A 126 0.92 23.45 -11.88
CA LYS A 126 1.76 22.86 -10.84
C LYS A 126 1.86 23.85 -9.66
N ASN A 127 1.30 23.50 -8.51
CA ASN A 127 1.31 24.33 -7.30
C ASN A 127 2.54 24.06 -6.41
N GLY A 128 3.54 23.33 -6.92
CA GLY A 128 4.82 23.13 -6.25
C GLY A 128 4.81 22.16 -5.06
N LEU A 129 3.69 21.50 -4.74
CA LEU A 129 3.54 20.63 -3.56
C LEU A 129 2.98 19.22 -3.88
N GLY A 130 3.07 18.77 -5.14
CA GLY A 130 2.36 17.57 -5.60
C GLY A 130 0.93 17.89 -6.01
N GLN A 131 0.42 17.20 -7.03
CA GLN A 131 -0.78 17.65 -7.74
C GLN A 131 -2.08 17.24 -7.05
N GLY A 132 -2.01 16.33 -6.07
CA GLY A 132 -3.11 16.01 -5.16
C GLY A 132 -4.41 15.66 -5.90
N GLY A 133 -5.54 16.00 -5.29
CA GLY A 133 -6.84 15.89 -5.95
C GLY A 133 -7.59 14.58 -5.72
N HIS A 134 -8.63 14.33 -6.53
CA HIS A 134 -9.51 13.18 -6.35
C HIS A 134 -9.07 12.00 -7.20
N THR A 135 -8.40 11.03 -6.59
CA THR A 135 -7.87 9.84 -7.26
C THR A 135 -8.85 8.68 -7.22
N ALA A 136 -8.80 7.82 -8.24
CA ALA A 136 -9.51 6.54 -8.20
C ALA A 136 -8.76 5.58 -7.28
N CYS A 137 -9.52 4.81 -6.47
CA CYS A 137 -9.00 3.76 -5.61
C CYS A 137 -9.92 2.54 -5.67
N ALA A 138 -9.36 1.37 -5.95
CA ALA A 138 -10.05 0.09 -5.92
C ALA A 138 -9.28 -0.89 -5.02
N ILE A 139 -10.01 -1.65 -4.20
CA ILE A 139 -9.44 -2.67 -3.33
C ILE A 139 -10.08 -4.02 -3.66
N LEU A 140 -9.26 -4.99 -4.01
CA LEU A 140 -9.67 -6.36 -4.28
C LEU A 140 -9.08 -7.27 -3.20
N SER A 141 -9.93 -8.02 -2.51
CA SER A 141 -9.51 -8.94 -1.45
C SER A 141 -10.64 -9.90 -1.12
N PRO A 142 -10.37 -11.14 -0.72
CA PRO A 142 -11.39 -12.01 -0.12
C PRO A 142 -11.97 -11.44 1.19
N MET A 143 -11.29 -10.47 1.81
CA MET A 143 -11.73 -9.81 3.03
C MET A 143 -12.64 -8.60 2.81
N VAL A 144 -12.68 -8.03 1.60
CA VAL A 144 -13.52 -6.85 1.36
C VAL A 144 -14.98 -7.24 1.21
N ILE A 145 -15.85 -6.39 1.74
CA ILE A 145 -17.27 -6.43 1.41
C ILE A 145 -17.43 -5.63 0.10
N PRO A 146 -17.91 -6.25 -1.00
CA PRO A 146 -18.08 -5.54 -2.26
C PRO A 146 -19.04 -4.35 -2.12
N GLY A 147 -18.69 -3.23 -2.73
CA GLY A 147 -19.53 -2.03 -2.76
C GLY A 147 -18.71 -0.76 -2.91
N ASP A 148 -19.43 0.35 -3.07
CA ASP A 148 -18.85 1.69 -3.10
C ASP A 148 -18.82 2.27 -1.70
N TYR A 149 -17.67 2.85 -1.35
CA TYR A 149 -17.45 3.47 -0.05
C TYR A 149 -17.37 4.97 -0.23
N HIS A 150 -18.31 5.69 0.39
CA HIS A 150 -18.37 7.14 0.34
C HIS A 150 -17.71 7.75 1.58
N GLY A 151 -17.04 8.87 1.38
CA GLY A 151 -16.30 9.59 2.42
C GLY A 151 -15.03 10.18 1.84
N ILE A 152 -14.47 11.16 2.54
CA ILE A 152 -13.15 11.68 2.19
C ILE A 152 -12.12 10.70 2.78
N VAL A 153 -11.16 10.27 1.97
CA VAL A 153 -10.01 9.45 2.38
C VAL A 153 -8.76 10.00 1.70
N TYR A 154 -7.60 9.85 2.34
CA TYR A 154 -6.33 10.33 1.81
C TYR A 154 -5.35 9.17 1.61
N HIS A 155 -4.25 9.41 0.91
CA HIS A 155 -3.14 8.45 0.82
C HIS A 155 -2.61 8.03 2.20
N TYR A 156 -2.68 8.90 3.21
CA TYR A 156 -2.36 8.52 4.59
C TYR A 156 -3.40 7.58 5.24
N SER A 157 -4.67 7.65 4.85
CA SER A 157 -5.68 6.66 5.25
C SER A 157 -5.35 5.28 4.65
N LEU A 158 -4.85 5.26 3.41
CA LEU A 158 -4.34 4.03 2.79
C LEU A 158 -3.10 3.50 3.54
N LEU A 159 -2.11 4.34 3.82
CA LEU A 159 -0.93 3.96 4.61
C LEU A 159 -1.34 3.36 5.97
N ARG A 160 -2.28 3.99 6.67
CA ARG A 160 -2.82 3.47 7.93
C ARG A 160 -3.46 2.10 7.77
N THR A 161 -4.17 1.87 6.66
CA THR A 161 -4.78 0.57 6.33
C THR A 161 -3.73 -0.52 6.14
N VAL A 162 -2.64 -0.19 5.42
CA VAL A 162 -1.50 -1.09 5.23
C VAL A 162 -0.84 -1.41 6.57
N GLN A 163 -0.50 -0.40 7.38
CA GLN A 163 0.10 -0.59 8.70
C GLN A 163 -0.77 -1.46 9.62
N ASP A 164 -2.08 -1.23 9.63
CA ASP A 164 -3.04 -2.06 10.36
C ASP A 164 -3.03 -3.51 9.87
N GLY A 165 -2.98 -3.74 8.56
CA GLY A 165 -2.92 -5.08 7.96
C GLY A 165 -1.66 -5.85 8.34
N PHE A 166 -0.52 -5.17 8.38
CA PHE A 166 0.77 -5.73 8.80
C PHE A 166 0.97 -5.77 10.32
N GLY A 167 0.00 -5.30 11.12
CA GLY A 167 0.11 -5.30 12.58
C GLY A 167 1.10 -4.28 13.14
N ILE A 168 1.45 -3.25 12.35
CA ILE A 168 2.32 -2.16 12.76
C ILE A 168 1.52 -1.21 13.65
N SER A 169 1.87 -1.15 14.94
CA SER A 169 1.16 -0.32 15.94
C SER A 169 1.67 1.12 16.04
N GLU A 170 2.84 1.40 15.49
CA GLU A 170 3.43 2.74 15.43
C GLU A 170 3.20 3.31 14.02
N TYR A 171 2.23 4.21 13.90
CA TYR A 171 1.87 4.77 12.59
C TYR A 171 2.84 5.88 12.16
N LEU A 172 3.24 5.85 10.89
CA LEU A 172 4.18 6.80 10.31
C LEU A 172 3.48 8.11 9.90
N GLY A 173 4.13 9.23 10.22
CA GLY A 173 3.72 10.56 9.74
C GLY A 173 2.24 10.88 9.99
N PRO A 174 1.56 11.54 9.04
CA PRO A 174 0.13 11.86 9.16
C PRO A 174 -0.81 10.65 9.21
N ALA A 175 -0.35 9.41 8.99
CA ALA A 175 -1.18 8.23 9.25
C ALA A 175 -1.46 8.02 10.76
N ASN A 176 -0.72 8.70 11.63
CA ASN A 176 -0.95 8.73 13.08
C ASN A 176 -1.93 9.83 13.53
N ASP A 177 -2.42 10.67 12.62
CA ASP A 177 -3.29 11.80 12.96
C ASP A 177 -4.77 11.44 12.73
N ASP A 178 -5.48 11.15 13.83
CA ASP A 178 -6.92 10.86 13.82
C ASP A 178 -7.81 12.07 13.45
N LEU A 179 -7.27 13.29 13.50
CA LEU A 179 -8.02 14.54 13.30
C LEU A 179 -7.80 15.15 11.90
N ALA A 180 -6.63 14.96 11.29
CA ALA A 180 -6.31 15.47 9.96
C ALA A 180 -6.60 14.46 8.83
N HIS A 181 -6.56 13.15 9.10
CA HIS A 181 -6.79 12.11 8.10
C HIS A 181 -7.75 11.06 8.65
N PRO A 182 -8.88 10.81 7.98
CA PRO A 182 -9.88 9.92 8.52
C PRO A 182 -9.32 8.50 8.60
N ALA A 183 -9.97 7.76 9.49
CA ALA A 183 -9.80 6.35 9.81
C ALA A 183 -9.28 5.48 8.63
N PRO A 184 -8.58 4.37 8.91
CA PRO A 184 -8.21 3.40 7.87
C PRO A 184 -9.43 3.04 7.03
N LEU A 185 -9.21 2.61 5.78
CA LEU A 185 -10.22 2.15 4.84
C LEU A 185 -10.98 0.96 5.45
N ARG A 186 -11.97 1.30 6.26
CA ARG A 186 -12.79 0.41 7.06
C ARG A 186 -14.20 0.95 7.01
N ARG A 187 -15.16 0.04 7.02
CA ARG A 187 -16.56 0.39 7.20
C ARG A 187 -16.75 1.19 8.49
N ALA A 188 -17.63 2.20 8.47
CA ALA A 188 -18.23 2.75 9.67
C ALA A 188 -18.91 1.61 10.47
N GLY A 189 -18.30 1.20 11.60
CA GLY A 189 -18.85 0.18 12.49
C GLY A 189 -18.01 -1.09 12.72
N ALA A 190 -16.90 -1.29 12.01
CA ALA A 190 -15.98 -2.39 12.33
C ALA A 190 -15.10 -2.03 13.54
N ARG A 191 -15.63 -2.18 14.76
CA ARG A 191 -14.84 -2.01 15.99
C ARG A 191 -13.65 -2.98 16.01
N ARG A 192 -12.45 -2.47 16.35
CA ARG A 192 -11.30 -3.28 16.80
C ARG A 192 -11.80 -4.31 17.81
N ARG A 193 -11.57 -5.62 17.56
CA ARG A 193 -11.63 -6.60 18.65
C ARG A 193 -10.48 -6.25 19.59
N SER A 194 -10.79 -5.60 20.71
CA SER A 194 -9.84 -5.43 21.80
C SER A 194 -9.49 -6.82 22.33
N THR A 195 -8.25 -7.25 22.15
CA THR A 195 -7.68 -8.36 22.91
C THR A 195 -7.46 -7.87 24.34
N GLY A 196 -8.55 -7.84 25.11
CA GLY A 196 -8.53 -7.50 26.53
C GLY A 196 -7.80 -8.58 27.31
N ARG A 197 -6.61 -8.23 27.81
CA ARG A 197 -5.90 -8.95 28.88
C ARG A 197 -6.88 -9.40 29.95
N HIS A 198 -6.86 -10.69 30.29
CA HIS A 198 -7.42 -11.19 31.53
C HIS A 198 -6.70 -10.53 32.72
N ALA A 199 -7.33 -9.51 33.29
CA ALA A 199 -7.02 -9.09 34.65
C ALA A 199 -7.55 -10.18 35.60
N ARG A 200 -6.66 -11.05 36.09
CA ARG A 200 -6.97 -11.92 37.23
C ARG A 200 -7.17 -11.01 38.45
N SER A 201 -8.42 -10.90 38.90
CA SER A 201 -8.75 -10.35 40.21
C SER A 201 -8.30 -11.32 41.29
N THR A 202 -7.21 -11.01 42.00
CA THR A 202 -6.93 -11.59 43.31
C THR A 202 -7.60 -10.70 44.35
N ALA A 203 -8.81 -11.06 44.76
CA ALA A 203 -9.43 -10.46 45.94
C ALA A 203 -8.77 -11.04 47.21
N ALA A 204 -8.03 -10.19 47.91
CA ALA A 204 -7.50 -10.47 49.24
C ALA A 204 -8.66 -10.61 50.23
N ARG A 205 -8.70 -11.72 50.96
CA ARG A 205 -9.69 -12.01 52.00
C ARG A 205 -9.21 -11.36 53.31
N ALA A 206 -9.80 -10.24 53.69
CA ALA A 206 -9.62 -9.67 55.02
C ALA A 206 -10.44 -10.50 56.03
N ALA A 207 -9.74 -11.10 57.00
CA ALA A 207 -10.34 -11.74 58.16
C ALA A 207 -10.63 -10.67 59.23
N ALA A 208 -11.89 -10.47 59.57
CA ALA A 208 -12.28 -9.79 60.81
C ALA A 208 -12.68 -10.87 61.82
N GLY A 209 -11.84 -11.02 62.85
CA GLY A 209 -12.20 -11.74 64.07
C GLY A 209 -12.92 -10.80 65.03
N GLY A 210 -13.79 -11.35 65.87
CA GLY A 210 -14.30 -10.65 67.05
C GLY A 210 -15.57 -11.26 67.64
N SER A 211 -15.37 -12.09 68.68
CA SER A 211 -16.15 -12.30 69.92
C SER A 211 -17.69 -12.45 69.85
N GLY A 212 -18.38 -13.31 70.59
CA GLY A 212 -18.10 -14.10 71.79
C GLY A 212 -19.48 -14.39 72.42
N ARG A 213 -19.72 -15.65 72.82
CA ARG A 213 -20.95 -16.27 73.38
C ARG A 213 -21.53 -15.56 74.63
N PRO A 214 -22.66 -16.04 75.20
CA PRO A 214 -23.90 -16.56 74.61
C PRO A 214 -25.10 -15.63 74.83
#